data_AF-A0A3G6IIZ3-F1
#
_entry.id   AF-A0A3G6IIZ3-F1
#
_cell.length_a   1.000
_cell.length_b   1.000
_cell.length_c   1.000
_cell.angle_alpha   90.00
_cell.angle_beta   90.00
_cell.angle_gamma   90.00
#
_symmetry.space_group_name_H-M   'P 1'
#
loop_
_entity.id
_entity.type
_entity.pdbx_description
1 polymer ?
#
loop_
_entity_poly.entity_id
_entity_poly.type
_entity_poly.pdbx_seq_one_letter_code
_entity_poly.pdbx_strand_id
1 'polypeptide(L)'
;LSVHQLVENADEVMCLDNEALYDICFRTLKLTTPTYGDLNHLVCAAMSGITTCLRFPGQLNSDLRKLAVNLIPFPRLHFFMIGFAPLTSRGSQQYRALTVPELTQQQFDAKNMMCAADPRHGRYLTAACMFRGRMSTKEVDEQMLNVQNKNSSYFVEWIPNNIKASVCDIPPKGLKMSTTFIGNSTAIQEMFKRVSEQFTAMFRRKAFLHWYTGEGM
;
A
#
# COMPACT_ATOMS: atom_id res chain seq x y z
N LEU A 1 -2.87 -8.97 20.25
CA LEU A 1 -3.97 -8.23 20.93
C LEU A 1 -4.60 -7.19 20.01
N SER A 2 -3.87 -6.18 19.53
CA SER A 2 -4.45 -5.10 18.71
C SER A 2 -5.08 -5.58 17.40
N VAL A 3 -4.41 -6.47 16.65
CA VAL A 3 -4.95 -7.04 15.40
C VAL A 3 -6.30 -7.70 15.61
N HIS A 4 -6.50 -8.39 16.74
CA HIS A 4 -7.78 -9.04 17.05
C HIS A 4 -8.93 -8.03 17.14
N GLN A 5 -8.69 -6.87 17.75
CA GLN A 5 -9.67 -5.78 17.81
C GLN A 5 -9.89 -5.11 16.46
N LEU A 6 -8.82 -4.93 15.67
CA LEU A 6 -8.89 -4.33 14.34
C LEU A 6 -9.69 -5.18 13.35
N VAL A 7 -9.68 -6.51 13.50
CA VAL A 7 -10.45 -7.42 12.64
C VAL A 7 -11.96 -7.21 12.79
N GLU A 8 -12.43 -6.91 14.00
CA GLU A 8 -13.87 -6.86 14.29
C GLU A 8 -14.41 -5.41 14.31
N ASN A 9 -13.58 -4.41 14.66
CA ASN A 9 -14.05 -3.05 14.94
C ASN A 9 -13.59 -1.98 13.94
N ALA A 10 -12.73 -2.31 12.98
CA ALA A 10 -12.26 -1.34 11.98
C ALA A 10 -12.86 -1.66 10.60
N ASP A 11 -13.23 -0.61 9.85
CA ASP A 11 -13.73 -0.77 8.48
C ASP A 11 -12.59 -0.94 7.46
N GLU A 12 -11.50 -0.18 7.62
CA GLU A 12 -10.34 -0.21 6.72
C GLU A 12 -9.04 -0.11 7.53
N VAL A 13 -8.06 -0.97 7.23
CA VAL A 13 -6.75 -0.92 7.90
C VAL A 13 -5.64 -0.82 6.86
N MET A 14 -4.94 0.31 6.87
CA MET A 14 -3.77 0.53 6.03
C MET A 14 -2.53 -0.04 6.72
N CYS A 15 -2.00 -1.16 6.22
CA CYS A 15 -0.84 -1.82 6.81
C CYS A 15 0.46 -1.12 6.40
N LEU A 16 1.12 -0.51 7.38
CA LEU A 16 2.44 0.11 7.23
C LEU A 16 3.44 -0.64 8.10
N ASP A 17 4.43 -1.25 7.45
CA ASP A 17 5.41 -2.12 8.08
C ASP A 17 6.78 -1.46 8.09
N ASN A 18 7.33 -1.28 9.29
CA ASN A 18 8.63 -0.66 9.47
C ASN A 18 9.76 -1.45 8.79
N GLU A 19 9.63 -2.78 8.70
CA GLU A 19 10.62 -3.63 8.01
C GLU A 19 10.69 -3.28 6.52
N ALA A 20 9.53 -3.18 5.86
CA ALA A 20 9.43 -2.78 4.46
C ALA A 20 9.86 -1.33 4.23
N LEU A 21 9.45 -0.40 5.11
CA LEU A 21 9.85 1.00 5.01
C LEU A 21 11.38 1.16 5.13
N TYR A 22 12.01 0.41 6.03
CA TYR A 22 13.46 0.40 6.17
C TYR A 22 14.14 -0.16 4.91
N ASP A 23 13.65 -1.28 4.38
CA ASP A 23 14.16 -1.87 3.14
C ASP A 23 14.02 -0.93 1.94
N ILE A 24 12.91 -0.19 1.82
CA ILE A 24 12.73 0.83 0.80
C ILE A 24 13.80 1.93 0.94
N CYS A 25 13.97 2.48 2.15
CA CYS A 25 14.96 3.53 2.40
C CYS A 25 16.38 3.08 2.07
N PHE A 26 16.75 1.87 2.51
CA PHE A 26 18.09 1.34 2.34
C PHE A 26 18.37 0.89 0.90
N ARG A 27 17.50 0.05 0.34
CA ARG A 27 17.74 -0.60 -0.97
C ARG A 27 17.32 0.27 -2.15
N THR A 28 16.18 0.96 -2.05
CA THR A 28 15.60 1.73 -3.16
C THR A 28 16.07 3.18 -3.14
N LEU A 29 16.01 3.86 -1.99
CA LEU A 29 16.43 5.26 -1.87
C LEU A 29 17.95 5.42 -1.67
N LYS A 30 18.67 4.32 -1.43
CA LYS A 30 20.14 4.28 -1.22
C LYS A 30 20.60 5.11 -0.02
N LEU A 31 19.79 5.15 1.04
CA LEU A 31 20.17 5.77 2.31
C LEU A 31 20.97 4.75 3.13
N THR A 32 22.23 5.05 3.43
CA THR A 32 23.12 4.15 4.19
C THR A 32 22.68 3.96 5.64
N THR A 33 22.09 4.99 6.24
CA THR A 33 21.61 5.00 7.63
C THR A 33 20.21 5.62 7.69
N PRO A 34 19.14 4.84 7.40
CA PRO A 34 17.77 5.32 7.48
C PRO A 34 17.41 5.77 8.90
N THR A 35 16.86 6.97 9.02
CA THR A 35 16.35 7.51 10.28
C THR A 35 14.83 7.41 10.34
N TYR A 36 14.22 7.52 11.52
CA TYR A 36 12.75 7.60 11.62
C TYR A 36 12.17 8.78 10.83
N GLY A 37 12.92 9.86 10.61
CA GLY A 37 12.49 10.95 9.73
C GLY A 37 12.27 10.49 8.29
N ASP A 38 13.12 9.61 7.78
CA ASP A 38 13.01 9.06 6.43
C ASP A 38 11.81 8.11 6.30
N LEU A 39 11.59 7.26 7.30
CA LEU A 39 10.41 6.38 7.36
C LEU A 39 9.12 7.20 7.44
N ASN A 40 9.09 8.23 8.29
CA ASN A 40 7.95 9.12 8.43
C ASN A 40 7.64 9.87 7.13
N HIS A 41 8.67 10.27 6.37
CA HIS A 41 8.47 10.88 5.06
C HIS A 41 7.71 9.96 4.09
N LEU A 42 8.06 8.66 4.05
CA LEU A 42 7.36 7.67 3.23
C LEU A 42 5.90 7.51 3.67
N VAL A 43 5.67 7.37 4.98
CA VAL A 43 4.33 7.23 5.54
C VAL A 43 3.47 8.46 5.23
N CYS A 44 4.01 9.67 5.42
CA CYS A 44 3.30 10.91 5.10
C CYS A 44 2.94 11.01 3.61
N ALA A 45 3.83 10.57 2.71
CA ALA A 45 3.58 10.57 1.28
C ALA A 45 2.40 9.63 0.91
N ALA A 46 2.40 8.41 1.46
CA ALA A 46 1.31 7.46 1.27
C ALA A 46 -0.02 7.96 1.86
N MET A 47 -0.02 8.43 3.11
CA MET A 47 -1.23 8.95 3.78
C MET A 47 -1.81 10.18 3.07
N SER A 48 -0.95 11.07 2.57
CA SER A 48 -1.38 12.18 1.72
C SER A 48 -2.04 11.66 0.45
N GLY A 49 -1.45 10.64 -0.19
CA GLY A 49 -1.98 9.97 -1.36
C GLY A 49 -3.39 9.41 -1.17
N ILE A 50 -3.59 8.57 -0.16
CA ILE A 50 -4.88 7.90 0.14
C ILE A 50 -6.00 8.92 0.35
N THR A 51 -5.73 9.99 1.11
CA THR A 51 -6.73 11.01 1.44
C THR A 51 -6.89 12.10 0.37
N THR A 52 -6.24 11.98 -0.79
CA THR A 52 -6.23 13.05 -1.80
C THR A 52 -7.63 13.38 -2.29
N CYS A 53 -8.45 12.38 -2.63
CA CYS A 53 -9.79 12.58 -3.17
C CYS A 53 -10.80 13.16 -2.15
N LEU A 54 -10.46 13.19 -0.86
CA LEU A 54 -11.25 13.88 0.16
C LEU A 54 -10.87 15.36 0.27
N ARG A 55 -9.59 15.69 0.03
CA ARG A 55 -9.02 17.00 0.28
C ARG A 55 -9.05 17.91 -0.94
N PHE A 56 -9.07 17.31 -2.13
CA PHE A 56 -8.97 18.04 -3.39
C PHE A 56 -10.00 17.53 -4.39
N PRO A 57 -10.57 18.43 -5.21
CA PRO A 57 -11.34 18.01 -6.36
C PRO A 57 -10.43 17.31 -7.37
N GLY A 58 -10.82 16.13 -7.82
CA GLY A 58 -10.20 15.40 -8.92
C GLY A 58 -11.17 15.17 -10.07
N GLN A 59 -10.62 14.78 -11.23
CA GLN A 59 -11.39 14.40 -12.41
C GLN A 59 -12.16 13.10 -12.16
N LEU A 60 -11.58 12.19 -11.38
CA LEU A 60 -12.18 10.92 -10.99
C LEU A 60 -12.00 10.72 -9.48
N ASN A 61 -13.07 10.97 -8.72
CA ASN A 61 -13.04 10.93 -7.25
C ASN A 61 -13.54 9.61 -6.68
N SER A 62 -12.83 9.14 -5.66
CA SER A 62 -13.24 8.06 -4.76
C SER A 62 -13.20 8.59 -3.33
N ASP A 63 -14.36 8.66 -2.67
CA ASP A 63 -14.40 8.91 -1.23
C ASP A 63 -14.02 7.63 -0.46
N LEU A 64 -13.82 7.73 0.86
CA LEU A 64 -13.44 6.58 1.69
C LEU A 64 -14.52 5.48 1.64
N ARG A 65 -15.79 5.86 1.66
CA ARG A 65 -16.88 4.87 1.60
C ARG A 65 -16.85 4.08 0.28
N LYS A 66 -16.59 4.74 -0.84
CA LYS A 66 -16.44 4.12 -2.15
C LYS A 66 -15.15 3.31 -2.24
N LEU A 67 -14.09 3.69 -1.54
CA LEU A 67 -12.90 2.84 -1.39
C LEU A 67 -13.25 1.55 -0.64
N ALA A 68 -13.86 1.61 0.55
CA ALA A 68 -14.33 0.44 1.30
C ALA A 68 -15.19 -0.48 0.43
N VAL A 69 -16.24 0.05 -0.20
CA VAL A 69 -17.19 -0.74 -1.00
C VAL A 69 -16.52 -1.40 -2.20
N ASN A 70 -15.54 -0.75 -2.83
CA ASN A 70 -14.84 -1.32 -3.99
C ASN A 70 -13.71 -2.27 -3.60
N LEU A 71 -13.09 -2.08 -2.44
CA LEU A 71 -11.88 -2.79 -2.05
C LEU A 71 -12.13 -3.95 -1.07
N ILE A 72 -13.25 -3.97 -0.36
CA ILE A 72 -13.52 -4.97 0.68
C ILE A 72 -14.63 -5.91 0.19
N PRO A 73 -14.27 -7.05 -0.43
CA PRO A 73 -15.27 -8.06 -0.80
C PRO A 73 -15.80 -8.83 0.43
N PHE A 74 -15.02 -8.91 1.51
CA PHE A 74 -15.38 -9.65 2.72
C PHE A 74 -15.04 -8.83 3.97
N PRO A 75 -15.95 -8.72 4.97
CA PRO A 75 -15.79 -7.79 6.09
C PRO A 75 -14.51 -7.91 6.91
N ARG A 76 -13.94 -9.12 7.04
CA ARG A 76 -12.69 -9.36 7.82
C ARG A 76 -11.41 -9.27 6.98
N LEU A 77 -11.54 -9.07 5.66
CA LEU A 77 -10.43 -8.96 4.71
C LEU A 77 -10.27 -7.51 4.25
N HIS A 78 -10.09 -6.62 5.23
CA HIS A 78 -9.99 -5.16 5.08
C HIS A 78 -8.60 -4.61 5.43
N PHE A 79 -7.59 -5.47 5.40
CA PHE A 79 -6.18 -5.10 5.60
C PHE A 79 -5.52 -4.87 4.24
N PHE A 80 -5.07 -3.64 4.00
CA PHE A 80 -4.52 -3.23 2.71
C PHE A 80 -3.00 -3.11 2.73
N MET A 81 -2.38 -3.62 1.68
CA MET A 81 -0.99 -3.35 1.34
C MET A 81 -0.89 -2.01 0.63
N ILE A 82 -0.09 -1.10 1.19
CA ILE A 82 0.08 0.25 0.63
C ILE A 82 1.36 0.32 -0.18
N GLY A 83 1.31 1.05 -1.29
CA GLY A 83 2.49 1.37 -2.09
C GLY A 83 2.51 2.84 -2.46
N PHE A 84 3.69 3.37 -2.72
CA PHE A 84 3.85 4.73 -3.25
C PHE A 84 4.81 4.71 -4.43
N ALA A 85 4.49 5.52 -5.44
CA ALA A 85 5.41 5.83 -6.52
C ALA A 85 5.26 7.32 -6.92
N PRO A 86 6.34 8.00 -7.31
CA PRO A 86 7.68 7.47 -7.51
C PRO A 86 8.47 7.28 -6.21
N LEU A 87 9.24 6.19 -6.14
CA LEU A 87 10.33 6.06 -5.18
C LEU A 87 11.65 6.15 -5.96
N THR A 88 12.32 7.30 -5.85
CA THR A 88 13.59 7.58 -6.52
C THR A 88 14.59 8.13 -5.51
N SER A 89 15.85 7.68 -5.61
CA SER A 89 16.94 8.27 -4.84
C SER A 89 17.19 9.71 -5.30
N ARG A 90 17.74 10.54 -4.40
CA ARG A 90 18.05 11.95 -4.69
C ARG A 90 18.98 12.12 -5.91
N GLY A 91 19.92 11.20 -6.10
CA GLY A 91 20.86 11.22 -7.24
C GLY A 91 20.25 10.77 -8.57
N SER A 92 19.22 9.91 -8.55
CA SER A 92 18.58 9.38 -9.77
C SER A 92 17.34 10.16 -10.20
N GLN A 93 16.86 11.11 -9.39
CA GLN A 93 15.64 11.86 -9.65
C GLN A 93 15.68 12.68 -10.95
N GLN A 94 16.84 13.22 -11.33
CA GLN A 94 17.00 14.03 -12.55
C GLN A 94 17.03 13.19 -13.84
N TYR A 95 17.37 11.90 -13.73
CA TYR A 95 17.57 11.02 -14.89
C TYR A 95 16.35 10.16 -15.22
N ARG A 96 15.32 10.16 -14.36
CA ARG A 96 14.14 9.31 -14.52
C ARG A 96 12.98 10.09 -15.11
N ALA A 97 12.45 9.61 -16.24
CA ALA A 97 11.28 10.19 -16.87
C ALA A 97 10.00 9.76 -16.13
N LEU A 98 9.40 10.68 -15.37
CA LEU A 98 8.11 10.44 -14.74
C LEU A 98 7.01 10.36 -15.80
N THR A 99 6.54 9.15 -16.10
CA THR A 99 5.43 8.87 -17.04
C THR A 99 4.37 7.97 -16.39
N VAL A 100 3.14 7.96 -16.91
CA VAL A 100 2.05 7.11 -16.40
C VAL A 100 2.40 5.62 -16.47
N PRO A 101 3.00 5.09 -17.56
CA PRO A 101 3.44 3.68 -17.60
C PRO A 101 4.50 3.35 -16.56
N GLU A 102 5.48 4.23 -16.33
CA GLU A 102 6.52 4.00 -15.31
C GLU A 102 5.93 3.99 -13.90
N LEU A 103 5.07 4.96 -13.56
CA LEU A 103 4.37 5.00 -12.29
C LEU A 103 3.52 3.73 -12.09
N THR A 104 2.83 3.32 -13.14
CA THR A 104 2.00 2.11 -13.15
C THR A 104 2.83 0.86 -12.89
N GLN A 105 3.98 0.72 -13.55
CA GLN A 105 4.84 -0.44 -13.34
C GLN A 105 5.42 -0.44 -11.92
N GLN A 106 5.83 0.73 -11.42
CA GLN A 106 6.45 0.84 -10.10
C GLN A 106 5.48 0.53 -8.96
N GLN A 107 4.20 0.86 -9.11
CA GLN A 107 3.21 0.64 -8.04
C GLN A 107 2.92 -0.85 -7.79
N PHE A 108 3.09 -1.71 -8.79
CA PHE A 108 2.92 -3.17 -8.67
C PHE A 108 4.25 -3.90 -8.42
N ASP A 109 5.37 -3.19 -8.28
CA ASP A 109 6.64 -3.80 -7.89
C ASP A 109 6.62 -4.14 -6.40
N ALA A 110 7.03 -5.36 -6.05
CA ALA A 110 7.09 -5.84 -4.67
C ALA A 110 7.99 -4.94 -3.80
N LYS A 111 9.05 -4.37 -4.39
CA LYS A 111 9.99 -3.48 -3.71
C LYS A 111 9.40 -2.12 -3.30
N ASN A 112 8.25 -1.76 -3.86
CA ASN A 112 7.59 -0.50 -3.61
C ASN A 112 6.45 -0.62 -2.59
N MET A 113 6.18 -1.84 -2.11
CA MET A 113 5.17 -2.09 -1.09
C MET A 113 5.70 -1.69 0.29
N MET A 114 4.89 -0.94 1.03
CA MET A 114 5.14 -0.52 2.41
C MET A 114 4.72 -1.59 3.44
N CYS A 115 4.45 -2.82 2.98
CA CYS A 115 4.18 -3.98 3.81
C CYS A 115 5.17 -5.07 3.42
N ALA A 116 5.84 -5.73 4.38
CA ALA A 116 6.84 -6.75 4.08
C ALA A 116 6.16 -8.09 3.75
N ALA A 117 5.58 -8.13 2.54
CA ALA A 117 4.99 -9.30 1.91
C ALA A 117 5.19 -9.19 0.40
N ASP A 118 5.50 -10.29 -0.28
CA ASP A 118 5.61 -10.30 -1.75
C ASP A 118 4.22 -10.50 -2.37
N PRO A 119 3.67 -9.53 -3.12
CA PRO A 119 2.37 -9.67 -3.76
C PRO A 119 2.27 -10.86 -4.73
N ARG A 120 3.41 -11.36 -5.24
CA ARG A 120 3.47 -12.50 -6.17
C ARG A 120 3.18 -13.85 -5.50
N HIS A 121 3.35 -13.96 -4.18
CA HIS A 121 2.99 -15.16 -3.44
C HIS A 121 1.49 -15.26 -3.15
N GLY A 122 0.72 -14.23 -3.55
CA GLY A 122 -0.72 -14.19 -3.40
C GLY A 122 -1.44 -13.80 -4.68
N ARG A 123 -2.71 -13.45 -4.52
CA ARG A 123 -3.52 -12.84 -5.57
C ARG A 123 -4.19 -11.59 -5.00
N TYR A 124 -4.29 -10.56 -5.83
CA TYR A 124 -5.07 -9.38 -5.55
C TYR A 124 -6.55 -9.72 -5.67
N LEU A 125 -7.28 -9.52 -4.56
CA LEU A 125 -8.73 -9.49 -4.55
C LEU A 125 -9.22 -8.24 -5.28
N THR A 126 -8.73 -7.09 -4.83
CA THR A 126 -9.07 -5.76 -5.33
C THR A 126 -7.85 -4.85 -5.21
N ALA A 127 -7.81 -3.79 -6.00
CA ALA A 127 -6.76 -2.77 -5.92
C ALA A 127 -7.30 -1.40 -6.29
N ALA A 128 -6.74 -0.35 -5.68
CA ALA A 128 -6.98 1.03 -6.05
C ALA A 128 -5.66 1.76 -6.30
N CYS A 129 -5.64 2.57 -7.36
CA CYS A 129 -4.50 3.38 -7.76
C CYS A 129 -4.91 4.84 -7.79
N MET A 130 -4.36 5.63 -6.87
CA MET A 130 -4.67 7.04 -6.67
C MET A 130 -3.60 7.89 -7.35
N PHE A 131 -3.85 8.27 -8.60
CA PHE A 131 -2.97 9.11 -9.39
C PHE A 131 -3.14 10.59 -9.06
N ARG A 132 -2.03 11.32 -9.05
CA ARG A 132 -1.97 12.75 -8.78
C ARG A 132 -1.09 13.48 -9.79
N GLY A 133 -1.51 14.67 -10.19
CA GLY A 133 -0.89 15.49 -11.22
C GLY A 133 -1.69 15.49 -12.52
N ARG A 134 -1.35 16.41 -13.41
CA ARG A 134 -2.03 16.53 -14.71
C ARG A 134 -1.60 15.39 -15.63
N MET A 135 -2.52 14.47 -15.91
CA MET A 135 -2.32 13.33 -16.80
C MET A 135 -3.61 12.98 -17.54
N SER A 136 -3.50 12.20 -18.61
CA SER A 136 -4.66 11.73 -19.36
C SER A 136 -5.32 10.56 -18.65
N THR A 137 -6.61 10.70 -18.30
CA THR A 137 -7.41 9.61 -17.71
C THR A 137 -7.46 8.39 -18.63
N LYS A 138 -7.53 8.62 -19.95
CA LYS A 138 -7.47 7.55 -20.95
C LYS A 138 -6.18 6.74 -20.86
N GLU A 139 -5.03 7.42 -20.73
CA GLU A 139 -3.74 6.75 -20.62
C GLU A 139 -3.64 5.93 -19.32
N VAL A 140 -4.16 6.46 -18.21
CA VAL A 140 -4.24 5.73 -16.93
C VAL A 140 -5.06 4.45 -17.07
N ASP A 141 -6.25 4.54 -17.66
CA ASP A 141 -7.14 3.39 -17.84
C ASP A 141 -6.52 2.32 -18.76
N GLU A 142 -5.89 2.74 -19.86
CA GLU A 142 -5.16 1.83 -20.76
C GLU A 142 -4.00 1.12 -20.05
N GLN A 143 -3.24 1.83 -19.20
CA GLN A 143 -2.15 1.21 -18.43
C GLN A 143 -2.66 0.26 -17.35
N MET A 144 -3.77 0.57 -16.67
CA MET A 144 -4.36 -0.35 -15.69
C MET A 144 -4.84 -1.64 -16.34
N LEU A 145 -5.52 -1.53 -17.50
CA LEU A 145 -5.97 -2.69 -18.26
C LEU A 145 -4.78 -3.54 -18.76
N ASN A 146 -3.70 -2.89 -19.22
CA ASN A 146 -2.48 -3.57 -19.66
C ASN A 146 -1.84 -4.38 -18.52
N VAL A 147 -1.76 -3.81 -17.32
CA VAL A 147 -1.26 -4.53 -16.14
C VAL A 147 -2.14 -5.72 -15.80
N GLN A 148 -3.46 -5.53 -15.78
CA GLN A 148 -4.40 -6.61 -15.47
C GLN A 148 -4.28 -7.77 -16.45
N ASN A 149 -4.16 -7.47 -17.75
CA ASN A 149 -4.01 -8.49 -18.80
C ASN A 149 -2.67 -9.22 -18.72
N LYS A 150 -1.56 -8.50 -18.50
CA LYS A 150 -0.23 -9.10 -18.38
C LYS A 150 -0.08 -9.98 -17.13
N ASN A 151 -0.71 -9.57 -16.04
CA ASN A 151 -0.58 -10.19 -14.73
C ASN A 151 -1.88 -10.90 -14.30
N SER A 152 -2.68 -11.39 -15.25
CA SER A 152 -4.03 -11.93 -14.99
C SER A 152 -4.04 -13.04 -13.94
N SER A 153 -2.99 -13.86 -13.89
CA SER A 153 -2.80 -14.92 -12.88
C SER A 153 -2.67 -14.42 -11.44
N TYR A 154 -2.23 -13.17 -11.25
CA TYR A 154 -2.08 -12.51 -9.95
C TYR A 154 -3.35 -11.79 -9.50
N PHE A 155 -4.39 -11.72 -10.33
CA PHE A 155 -5.69 -11.18 -9.97
C PHE A 155 -6.71 -12.32 -9.83
N VAL A 156 -7.68 -12.17 -8.94
CA VAL A 156 -8.76 -13.15 -8.84
C VAL A 156 -9.73 -13.04 -10.03
N GLU A 157 -10.07 -14.19 -10.61
CA GLU A 157 -10.93 -14.26 -11.81
C GLU A 157 -12.41 -14.00 -11.52
N TRP A 158 -12.86 -14.28 -10.30
CA TRP A 158 -14.26 -14.20 -9.89
C TRP A 158 -14.70 -12.79 -9.45
N ILE A 159 -13.77 -11.85 -9.25
CA ILE A 159 -14.07 -10.42 -9.11
C ILE A 159 -13.71 -9.72 -10.43
N PRO A 160 -14.67 -9.47 -11.33
CA PRO A 160 -14.39 -8.73 -12.56
C PRO A 160 -14.03 -7.27 -12.24
N ASN A 161 -13.17 -6.66 -13.05
CA ASN A 161 -12.82 -5.23 -12.97
C ASN A 161 -12.39 -4.78 -11.56
N ASN A 162 -11.49 -5.55 -10.94
CA ASN A 162 -11.07 -5.40 -9.56
C ASN A 162 -10.02 -4.31 -9.29
N ILE A 163 -9.54 -3.63 -10.33
CA ILE A 163 -8.67 -2.47 -10.21
C ILE A 163 -9.50 -1.19 -10.41
N LYS A 164 -9.40 -0.25 -9.48
CA LYS A 164 -9.99 1.09 -9.60
C LYS A 164 -8.89 2.15 -9.70
N ALA A 165 -8.98 3.03 -10.68
CA ALA A 165 -8.13 4.21 -10.74
C ALA A 165 -8.88 5.44 -10.22
N SER A 166 -8.14 6.42 -9.71
CA SER A 166 -8.65 7.76 -9.40
C SER A 166 -7.60 8.78 -9.77
N VAL A 167 -8.01 9.94 -10.26
CA VAL A 167 -7.11 10.96 -10.82
C VAL A 167 -7.42 12.31 -10.21
N CYS A 168 -6.42 12.90 -9.56
CA CYS A 168 -6.48 14.26 -9.01
C CYS A 168 -5.48 15.17 -9.72
N ASP A 169 -5.93 16.36 -10.15
CA ASP A 169 -5.08 17.31 -10.88
C ASP A 169 -3.99 17.96 -10.01
N ILE A 170 -4.13 17.90 -8.68
CA ILE A 170 -3.23 18.55 -7.73
C ILE A 170 -2.11 17.58 -7.30
N PRO A 171 -0.87 17.78 -7.79
CA PRO A 171 0.25 16.91 -7.44
C PRO A 171 0.72 17.13 -5.99
N PRO A 172 1.47 16.19 -5.41
CA PRO A 172 2.10 16.41 -4.11
C PRO A 172 3.29 17.39 -4.21
N LYS A 173 3.69 17.95 -3.07
CA LYS A 173 4.80 18.92 -3.01
C LYS A 173 6.11 18.28 -3.49
N GLY A 174 6.80 18.93 -4.42
CA GLY A 174 8.12 18.50 -4.90
C GLY A 174 8.09 17.45 -6.02
N LEU A 175 6.91 16.98 -6.45
CA LEU A 175 6.77 16.05 -7.58
C LEU A 175 5.73 16.58 -8.57
N LYS A 176 5.91 16.27 -9.86
CA LYS A 176 4.93 16.62 -10.90
C LYS A 176 3.79 15.62 -10.99
N MET A 177 4.10 14.34 -10.72
CA MET A 177 3.14 13.25 -10.73
C MET A 177 3.49 12.23 -9.65
N SER A 178 2.48 11.54 -9.13
CA SER A 178 2.63 10.42 -8.20
C SER A 178 1.44 9.48 -8.31
N THR A 179 1.60 8.24 -7.86
CA THR A 179 0.51 7.31 -7.61
C THR A 179 0.64 6.72 -6.20
N THR A 180 -0.48 6.48 -5.57
CA THR A 180 -0.57 5.72 -4.31
C THR A 180 -1.39 4.48 -4.56
N PHE A 181 -0.82 3.34 -4.22
CA PHE A 181 -1.41 2.03 -4.42
C PHE A 181 -2.02 1.54 -3.10
N ILE A 182 -3.22 0.98 -3.20
CA ILE A 182 -3.94 0.33 -2.11
C ILE A 182 -4.35 -1.04 -2.65
N GLY A 183 -3.70 -2.10 -2.21
CA GLY A 183 -3.97 -3.46 -2.66
C GLY A 183 -4.59 -4.31 -1.55
N ASN A 184 -5.71 -4.94 -1.83
CA ASN A 184 -6.21 -6.05 -1.02
C ASN A 184 -5.68 -7.35 -1.62
N SER A 185 -4.61 -7.89 -1.04
CA SER A 185 -3.94 -9.09 -1.53
C SER A 185 -3.90 -10.18 -0.47
N THR A 186 -4.07 -11.43 -0.90
CA THR A 186 -3.88 -12.59 -0.01
C THR A 186 -2.44 -12.76 0.46
N ALA A 187 -1.47 -12.05 -0.14
CA ALA A 187 -0.08 -12.01 0.30
C ALA A 187 0.09 -11.38 1.69
N ILE A 188 -0.87 -10.54 2.15
CA ILE A 188 -0.84 -9.93 3.49
C ILE A 188 -0.70 -10.95 4.62
N GLN A 189 -1.07 -12.22 4.37
CA GLN A 189 -0.89 -13.32 5.30
C GLN A 189 0.57 -13.50 5.76
N GLU A 190 1.56 -13.15 4.96
CA GLU A 190 2.98 -13.29 5.33
C GLU A 190 3.34 -12.41 6.52
N MET A 191 2.84 -11.17 6.53
CA MET A 191 3.00 -10.25 7.66
C MET A 191 2.36 -10.84 8.93
N PHE A 192 1.12 -11.35 8.82
CA PHE A 192 0.44 -11.96 9.95
C PHE A 192 1.09 -13.25 10.45
N LYS A 193 1.61 -14.09 9.55
CA LYS A 193 2.38 -15.30 9.90
C LYS A 193 3.62 -14.94 10.70
N ARG A 194 4.40 -13.93 10.25
CA ARG A 194 5.59 -13.46 10.95
C ARG A 194 5.28 -12.98 12.38
N VAL A 195 4.24 -12.16 12.54
CA VAL A 195 3.80 -11.68 13.85
C VAL A 195 3.32 -12.84 14.73
N SER A 196 2.57 -13.79 14.16
CA SER A 196 2.06 -14.97 14.88
C SER A 196 3.18 -15.90 15.36
N GLU A 197 4.21 -16.12 14.54
CA GLU A 197 5.38 -16.93 14.90
C GLU A 197 6.16 -16.31 16.06
N GLN A 198 6.43 -15.01 16.00
CA GLN A 198 7.09 -14.27 17.08
C GLN A 198 6.27 -14.31 18.38
N PHE A 199 4.96 -14.07 18.28
CA PHE A 199 4.04 -14.16 19.42
C PHE A 199 4.06 -15.57 20.04
N THR A 200 3.95 -16.61 19.22
CA THR A 200 3.93 -18.00 19.67
C THR A 200 5.24 -18.38 20.38
N ALA A 201 6.39 -17.94 19.87
CA ALA A 201 7.68 -18.20 20.49
C ALA A 201 7.80 -17.59 21.90
N MET A 202 7.32 -16.36 22.07
CA MET A 202 7.31 -15.65 23.36
C MET A 202 6.29 -16.25 24.33
N PHE A 203 5.07 -16.52 23.84
CA PHE A 203 3.97 -17.01 24.65
C PHE A 203 4.20 -18.43 25.17
N ARG A 204 4.80 -19.32 24.36
CA ARG A 204 5.20 -20.68 24.80
C ARG A 204 6.11 -20.67 26.01
N ARG A 205 6.97 -19.64 26.13
CA ARG A 205 7.89 -19.47 27.26
C ARG A 205 7.27 -18.67 28.42
N LYS A 206 6.03 -18.20 28.28
CA LYS A 206 5.35 -17.26 29.20
C LYS A 206 6.19 -16.02 29.50
N ALA A 207 7.06 -15.61 28.56
CA ALA A 207 7.93 -14.45 28.73
C ALA A 207 7.08 -13.17 28.80
N PHE A 208 7.39 -12.30 29.76
CA PHE A 208 6.70 -11.02 30.01
C PHE A 208 5.18 -11.10 30.28
N LEU A 209 4.63 -12.30 30.52
CA LEU A 209 3.18 -12.49 30.71
C LEU A 209 2.66 -11.77 31.96
N HIS A 210 3.48 -11.66 33.02
CA HIS A 210 3.13 -11.02 34.28
C HIS A 210 2.73 -9.53 34.12
N TRP A 211 3.31 -8.83 33.15
CA TRP A 211 2.93 -7.44 32.85
C TRP A 211 1.48 -7.32 32.35
N TYR A 212 0.96 -8.38 31.72
CA TYR A 212 -0.42 -8.38 31.22
C TYR A 212 -1.39 -8.86 32.31
N THR A 213 -1.08 -9.97 32.97
CA THR A 213 -1.95 -10.51 34.04
C THR A 213 -2.00 -9.60 35.27
N GLY A 214 -0.93 -8.83 35.53
CA GLY A 214 -0.90 -7.85 36.61
C GLY A 214 -1.88 -6.69 36.42
N GLU A 215 -2.23 -6.40 35.17
CA GLU A 215 -3.22 -5.37 34.80
C GLU A 215 -4.63 -5.95 34.60
N GLY A 216 -4.84 -7.23 34.94
CA GLY A 216 -6.17 -7.87 34.94
C GLY A 216 -6.62 -8.49 33.62
N MET A 217 -5.69 -8.77 32.70
CA MET A 217 -5.95 -9.64 31.54
C MET A 217 -6.10 -11.12 31.91
#